data_AF-A0A1H5S3N8-F1
#
_entry.id   AF-A0A1H5S3N8-F1
#
_cell.length_a   1.000
_cell.length_b   1.000
_cell.length_c   1.000
_cell.angle_alpha   90.00
_cell.angle_beta   90.00
_cell.angle_gamma   90.00
#
_symmetry.space_group_name_H-M   'P 1'
#
loop_
_entity.id
_entity.type
_entity.pdbx_description
1 polymer ?
#
loop_
_entity_poly.entity_id
_entity_poly.type
_entity_poly.pdbx_seq_one_letter_code
_entity_poly.pdbx_strand_id
1 'polypeptide(L)' 'MDVRKFLGFDLEKVEEMLKKHNVKYRICYLLSPKGKKLGEEKKVIKIEEKDDEFIIYVSYF' A
#
# COMPACT_ATOMS: atom_id res chain seq x y z
N MET A 1 14.25 -6.97 3.77
CA MET A 1 14.07 -5.59 3.26
C MET A 1 12.93 -4.99 4.06
N ASP A 2 13.13 -3.88 4.77
CA ASP A 2 12.14 -3.40 5.75
C ASP A 2 11.06 -2.55 5.09
N VAL A 3 10.04 -3.21 4.52
CA VAL A 3 8.95 -2.54 3.78
C VAL A 3 8.07 -1.67 4.69
N ARG A 4 8.13 -1.84 6.01
CA ARG A 4 7.36 -1.05 6.97
C ARG A 4 7.76 0.42 6.98
N LYS A 5 8.96 0.76 6.47
CA LYS A 5 9.38 2.15 6.26
C LYS A 5 8.57 2.90 5.21
N PHE A 6 7.80 2.18 4.39
CA PHE A 6 6.94 2.77 3.37
C PHE A 6 5.55 3.16 3.90
N LEU A 7 5.31 3.05 5.21
CA LEU A 7 4.11 3.62 5.84
C LEU A 7 4.10 5.15 5.63
N GLY A 8 3.01 5.68 5.09
CA GLY A 8 2.82 7.08 4.74
C GLY A 8 3.35 7.48 3.35
N PHE A 9 4.04 6.58 2.64
CA PHE A 9 4.48 6.84 1.26
C PHE A 9 3.36 6.64 0.24
N ASP A 10 3.55 7.24 -0.93
CA ASP A 10 2.70 7.03 -2.10
C ASP A 10 2.73 5.58 -2.56
N LEU A 11 1.55 5.03 -2.84
CA LEU A 11 1.40 3.66 -3.35
C LEU A 11 2.28 3.40 -4.57
N GLU A 12 2.38 4.36 -5.50
CA GLU A 12 3.14 4.21 -6.74
C GLU A 12 4.62 3.87 -6.48
N LYS A 13 5.27 4.59 -5.55
CA LYS A 13 6.68 4.31 -5.19
C LYS A 13 6.87 2.94 -4.56
N VAL A 14 5.88 2.52 -3.77
CA VAL A 14 5.91 1.23 -3.07
C VAL A 14 5.72 0.08 -4.06
N GLU A 15 4.77 0.22 -4.99
CA GLU A 15 4.59 -0.74 -6.08
C GLU A 15 5.83 -0.87 -6.97
N GLU A 16 6.45 0.26 -7.32
CA GLU A 16 7.65 0.27 -8.17
C GLU A 16 8.82 -0.50 -7.51
N MET A 17 9.04 -0.28 -6.21
CA MET A 17 10.01 -1.02 -5.40
C MET A 17 9.70 -2.52 -5.36
N LEU A 18 8.45 -2.89 -5.08
CA LEU A 18 8.07 -4.30 -4.95
C LEU A 18 8.17 -5.05 -6.27
N LYS A 19 7.77 -4.42 -7.38
CA LYS A 19 7.97 -4.96 -8.74
C LYS A 19 9.45 -5.14 -9.06
N LYS A 20 10.28 -4.15 -8.73
CA LYS A 20 11.73 -4.20 -8.98
C LYS A 20 12.42 -5.34 -8.22
N HIS A 21 11.94 -5.65 -7.01
CA HIS A 21 12.45 -6.75 -6.19
C HIS A 21 11.74 -8.09 -6.43
N ASN A 22 10.81 -8.15 -7.40
CA ASN A 22 10.02 -9.33 -7.74
C ASN A 22 9.31 -9.96 -6.52
N VAL A 23 8.86 -9.11 -5.60
CA VAL A 23 8.19 -9.50 -4.37
C VAL A 23 6.71 -9.74 -4.66
N LYS A 24 6.13 -10.79 -4.10
CA LYS A 24 4.67 -11.00 -4.15
C LYS A 24 3.99 -10.03 -3.18
N TYR A 25 3.05 -9.26 -3.69
CA TYR A 25 2.28 -8.32 -2.88
C TYR A 25 0.84 -8.22 -3.34
N ARG A 26 -0.03 -7.80 -2.43
CA ARG A 26 -1.46 -7.59 -2.65
C ARG A 26 -1.86 -6.24 -2.10
N ILE A 27 -2.52 -5.43 -2.94
CA ILE A 27 -2.99 -4.10 -2.54
C ILE A 27 -4.44 -4.20 -2.07
N CYS A 28 -4.70 -3.72 -0.86
CA CYS A 28 -6.02 -3.62 -0.28
C CYS A 28 -6.41 -2.15 -0.16
N TYR A 29 -7.39 -1.71 -0.97
CA TYR A 29 -7.88 -0.35 -0.92
C TYR A 29 -8.92 -0.21 0.18
N LEU A 30 -8.58 0.52 1.25
CA LEU A 30 -9.53 0.94 2.26
C LEU A 30 -10.31 2.13 1.69
N LEU A 31 -11.53 1.84 1.25
CA LEU A 31 -12.50 2.86 0.90
C LEU A 31 -12.86 3.63 2.18
N SER A 32 -12.77 4.96 2.12
CA SER A 32 -13.25 5.80 3.22
C SER A 32 -14.72 5.48 3.51
N PRO A 33 -15.16 5.47 4.79
CA PRO A 33 -16.52 5.10 5.20
C PRO A 33 -17.61 6.00 4.60
N LYS A 34 -17.25 7.14 4.00
CA LYS A 34 -18.18 8.03 3.28
C LYS A 34 -18.33 7.75 1.78
N GLY A 35 -17.63 6.75 1.22
CA GLY A 35 -17.65 6.45 -0.22
C GLY A 35 -17.14 7.59 -1.12
N LYS A 36 -16.72 8.72 -0.55
CA LYS A 36 -16.12 9.85 -1.24
C LYS A 36 -14.61 9.66 -1.26
N LYS A 37 -14.04 9.62 -2.46
CA LYS A 37 -12.61 9.90 -2.67
C LYS A 37 -12.36 11.30 -2.13
N LEU A 38 -11.64 11.42 -1.01
CA LEU A 38 -11.26 12.71 -0.43
C LEU A 38 -10.21 13.42 -1.32
N GLY A 39 -9.46 12.65 -2.11
CA GLY A 39 -8.56 13.09 -3.17
C GLY A 39 -8.10 11.92 -4.05
N GLU A 40 -7.21 12.20 -4.99
CA GLU A 40 -6.54 11.19 -5.83
C GLU A 40 -5.30 10.57 -5.14
N GLU A 41 -4.82 11.19 -4.05
CA GLU A 41 -3.64 10.72 -3.31
C GLU A 41 -3.92 9.41 -2.58
N LYS A 42 -3.08 8.41 -2.88
CA LYS A 42 -3.13 7.06 -2.33
C LYS A 42 -1.94 6.85 -1.42
N LYS A 43 -2.16 6.88 -0.11
CA LYS A 43 -1.09 6.65 0.87
C LYS A 43 -1.18 5.28 1.49
N VAL A 44 -0.03 4.64 1.64
CA VAL A 44 0.09 3.36 2.35
C VAL A 44 -0.09 3.63 3.84
N ILE A 45 -1.10 3.00 4.43
CA ILE A 45 -1.43 3.18 5.85
C ILE A 45 -1.07 1.96 6.70
N LYS A 46 -0.93 0.79 6.08
CA LYS A 46 -0.53 -0.44 6.75
C LYS A 46 0.13 -1.40 5.77
N ILE A 47 1.11 -2.16 6.21
CA ILE A 47 1.71 -3.27 5.45
C ILE A 47 1.75 -4.46 6.39
N GLU A 48 1.14 -5.56 5.97
CA GLU A 48 1.19 -6.85 6.66
C GLU A 48 1.95 -7.85 5.80
N GLU A 49 2.74 -8.69 6.45
CA GLU A 49 3.44 -9.80 5.81
C GLU A 49 2.66 -11.07 6.18
N LYS A 50 2.24 -11.84 5.18
CA LYS A 50 1.46 -13.06 5.38
C LYS A 50 2.00 -14.18 4.51
N ASP A 51 2.50 -15.23 5.15
CA ASP A 51 3.10 -16.43 4.54
C ASP A 51 4.31 -16.13 3.64
N ASP A 52 4.07 -15.57 2.45
CA ASP A 52 5.09 -15.20 1.44
C ASP A 52 4.64 -13.98 0.59
N GLU A 53 3.56 -13.28 0.99
CA GLU A 53 3.04 -12.09 0.32
C GLU A 53 2.95 -10.88 1.27
N PHE A 54 3.15 -9.68 0.72
CA PHE A 54 2.92 -8.43 1.44
C PHE A 54 1.54 -7.87 1.12
N ILE A 55 0.69 -7.75 2.14
CA ILE A 55 -0.62 -7.11 2.06
C ILE A 55 -0.46 -5.63 2.39
N ILE A 56 -0.65 -4.77 1.40
CA ILE A 56 -0.45 -3.33 1.50
C ILE A 56 -1.82 -2.67 1.54
N TYR A 57 -2.13 -2.03 2.66
CA TYR A 57 -3.36 -1.29 2.83
C TYR A 57 -3.15 0.16 2.46
N VAL A 58 -4.02 0.65 1.60
CA VAL A 58 -3.94 1.99 1.02
C VAL A 58 -5.22 2.72 1.34
N SER A 59 -5.10 3.94 1.84
CA SER A 59 -6.24 4.83 2.02
C SER A 59 -6.17 5.99 1.04
N TYR A 60 -7.34 6.43 0.60
CA TYR A 60 -7.50 7.68 -0.13
C TYR A 60 -7.58 8.82 0.87
N PHE A 61 -6.75 9.84 0.67
CA PHE A 61 -6.75 11.09 1.43
C PHE A 61 -7.15 12.26 0.54
#